data_AF-W6JT64-F1
#
_entry.id   AF-W6JT64-F1
#
_cell.length_a   1.000
_cell.length_b   1.000
_cell.length_c   1.000
_cell.angle_alpha   90.00
_cell.angle_beta   90.00
_cell.angle_gamma   90.00
#
_symmetry.space_group_name_H-M   'P 1'
#
loop_
_entity.id
_entity.type
_entity.pdbx_description
1 polymer ?
#
loop_
_entity_poly.entity_id
_entity_poly.type
_entity_poly.pdbx_seq_one_letter_code
_entity_poly.pdbx_strand_id
1 'polypeptide(L)'
;MSDHPRGIIDTSVVLSLADLPTQALPAKPVITAITLAELSVGPLVARTAAERAARQAHLQQAEADFEPLPFDAASARAFGRVAASLREAGRKPAARAYAALIAATALANDLPVYTANPRDFAGIDGLTVRDVHGISGDASPVPGHRA
;
A
#
# COMPACT_ATOMS: atom_id res chain seq x y z
N MET A 1 13.59 -15.09 2.77
CA MET A 1 12.38 -14.27 2.62
C MET A 1 11.99 -13.80 4.00
N SER A 2 12.30 -12.55 4.36
CA SER A 2 11.92 -12.03 5.66
C SER A 2 10.40 -11.91 5.71
N ASP A 3 9.77 -12.84 6.40
CA ASP A 3 8.35 -12.77 6.74
C ASP A 3 8.21 -11.61 7.72
N HIS A 4 7.88 -10.42 7.21
CA HIS A 4 7.75 -9.24 8.03
C HIS A 4 6.37 -9.32 8.69
N PRO A 5 6.29 -9.51 10.02
CA PRO A 5 4.99 -9.50 10.69
C PRO A 5 4.33 -8.11 10.60
N ARG A 6 5.10 -7.06 10.30
CA ARG A 6 4.63 -5.68 10.13
C ARG A 6 4.67 -5.28 8.66
N GLY A 7 3.64 -4.60 8.19
CA GLY A 7 3.56 -4.16 6.79
C GLY A 7 2.74 -2.89 6.64
N ILE A 8 3.07 -2.10 5.62
CA ILE A 8 2.30 -0.90 5.26
C ILE A 8 1.11 -1.35 4.43
N ILE A 9 -0.10 -0.98 4.84
CA ILE A 9 -1.29 -1.07 3.99
C ILE A 9 -1.52 0.29 3.33
N ASP A 10 -1.67 0.32 2.01
CA ASP A 10 -1.95 1.56 1.30
C ASP A 10 -3.43 1.97 1.39
N THR A 11 -3.78 3.13 0.84
CA THR A 11 -5.15 3.66 0.86
C THR A 11 -6.17 2.70 0.25
N SER A 12 -5.80 1.95 -0.80
CA SER A 12 -6.70 0.98 -1.44
C SER A 12 -7.08 -0.17 -0.51
N VAL A 13 -6.11 -0.62 0.31
CA VAL A 13 -6.35 -1.67 1.31
C VAL A 13 -7.14 -1.14 2.49
N VAL A 14 -6.83 0.06 2.99
CA VAL A 14 -7.60 0.68 4.09
C VAL A 14 -9.07 0.80 3.74
N LEU A 15 -9.39 1.22 2.51
CA LEU A 15 -10.77 1.34 2.04
C LEU A 15 -11.49 0.00 1.88
N SER A 16 -10.73 -1.10 1.71
CA SER A 16 -11.27 -2.45 1.47
C SER A 16 -11.15 -3.37 2.69
N LEU A 17 -10.72 -2.86 3.86
CA LEU A 17 -10.39 -3.69 5.03
C LEU A 17 -11.51 -4.64 5.46
N ALA A 18 -12.77 -4.19 5.38
CA ALA A 18 -13.92 -4.98 5.78
C ALA A 18 -14.17 -6.22 4.90
N ASP A 19 -13.68 -6.18 3.65
CA ASP A 19 -13.92 -7.21 2.64
C ASP A 19 -12.70 -8.12 2.42
N LEU A 20 -11.56 -7.79 3.01
CA LEU A 20 -10.32 -8.54 2.86
C LEU A 20 -10.21 -9.63 3.94
N PRO A 21 -9.80 -10.86 3.57
CA PRO A 21 -9.60 -11.91 4.56
C PRO A 21 -8.34 -11.62 5.38
N THR A 22 -8.31 -11.98 6.66
CA THR A 22 -7.21 -11.62 7.58
C THR A 22 -5.84 -12.08 7.08
N GLN A 23 -5.76 -13.22 6.40
CA GLN A 23 -4.51 -13.73 5.80
C GLN A 23 -3.97 -12.88 4.63
N ALA A 24 -4.77 -11.95 4.10
CA ALA A 24 -4.36 -10.95 3.11
C ALA A 24 -3.47 -9.87 3.70
N LEU A 25 -3.55 -9.69 5.02
CA LEU A 25 -3.02 -8.55 5.73
C LEU A 25 -1.77 -8.96 6.51
N PRO A 26 -0.84 -8.01 6.75
CA PRO A 26 0.24 -8.26 7.69
C PRO A 26 -0.32 -8.45 9.10
N ALA A 27 0.37 -9.22 9.95
CA ALA A 27 -0.02 -9.42 11.34
C ALA A 27 -0.05 -8.12 12.16
N LYS A 28 0.74 -7.12 11.76
CA LYS A 28 0.83 -5.77 12.33
C LYS A 28 0.69 -4.74 11.21
N PRO A 29 -0.53 -4.41 10.78
CA PRO A 29 -0.74 -3.39 9.75
C PRO A 29 -0.41 -2.00 10.29
N VAL A 30 0.19 -1.18 9.43
CA VAL A 30 0.40 0.26 9.66
C VAL A 30 0.08 1.03 8.39
N ILE A 31 -0.26 2.31 8.53
CA ILE A 31 -0.45 3.22 7.38
C ILE A 31 0.68 4.25 7.33
N THR A 32 0.74 5.02 6.25
CA THR A 32 1.62 6.19 6.16
C THR A 32 0.82 7.47 6.37
N ALA A 33 1.49 8.58 6.71
CA ALA A 33 0.88 9.91 6.72
C ALA A 33 0.30 10.30 5.34
N ILE A 34 0.82 9.71 4.25
CA ILE A 34 0.30 9.92 2.89
C ILE A 34 -1.07 9.24 2.73
N THR A 35 -1.21 8.02 3.24
CA THR A 35 -2.51 7.31 3.29
C THR A 35 -3.54 8.13 4.07
N LEU A 36 -3.17 8.66 5.23
CA LEU A 36 -4.05 9.52 6.02
C LEU A 36 -4.42 10.81 5.28
N ALA A 37 -3.47 11.42 4.56
CA ALA A 37 -3.74 12.58 3.73
C ALA A 37 -4.73 12.28 2.60
N GLU A 38 -4.59 11.13 1.91
CA GLU A 38 -5.54 10.70 0.88
C GLU A 38 -6.96 10.50 1.44
N LEU A 39 -7.08 9.85 2.60
CA LEU A 39 -8.37 9.66 3.29
C LEU A 39 -8.99 11.01 3.70
N SER A 40 -8.16 11.96 4.12
CA SER A 40 -8.60 13.31 4.53
C SER A 40 -9.20 14.13 3.38
N VAL A 41 -8.72 13.92 2.14
CA VAL A 41 -9.29 14.58 0.95
C VAL A 41 -10.69 14.05 0.64
N GLY A 42 -10.91 12.75 0.84
CA GLY A 42 -12.12 12.04 0.42
C GLY A 42 -13.45 12.72 0.79
N PRO A 43 -13.71 13.03 2.07
CA PRO A 43 -14.93 13.71 2.51
C PRO A 43 -15.08 15.12 1.93
N LEU A 44 -13.97 15.84 1.75
CA LEU A 44 -13.99 17.23 1.30
C LEU A 44 -14.41 17.36 -0.17
N VAL A 45 -14.09 16.36 -1.00
CA VAL A 45 -14.41 16.33 -2.44
C VAL A 45 -15.64 15.49 -2.79
N ALA A 46 -16.33 14.93 -1.79
CA ALA A 46 -17.54 14.13 -2.00
C ALA A 46 -18.69 14.96 -2.58
N ARG A 47 -19.41 14.39 -3.55
CA ARG A 47 -20.51 15.06 -4.29
C ARG A 47 -21.86 14.91 -3.61
N THR A 48 -22.02 13.90 -2.76
CA THR A 48 -23.27 13.62 -2.04
C THR A 48 -23.04 13.53 -0.54
N ALA A 49 -24.11 13.73 0.23
CA ALA A 49 -24.04 13.58 1.69
C ALA A 49 -23.71 12.13 2.10
N ALA A 50 -24.25 11.14 1.39
CA ALA A 50 -23.98 9.73 1.65
C ALA A 50 -22.50 9.37 1.40
N GLU A 51 -21.94 9.80 0.26
CA GLU A 51 -20.51 9.60 -0.06
C GLU A 51 -19.60 10.29 0.96
N ARG A 52 -19.96 11.52 1.37
CA ARG A 52 -19.24 12.26 2.40
C ARG A 52 -19.22 11.53 3.73
N ALA A 53 -20.38 11.04 4.18
CA ALA A 53 -20.51 10.30 5.43
C ALA A 53 -19.69 9.00 5.40
N ALA A 54 -19.76 8.22 4.32
CA ALA A 54 -18.99 6.99 4.16
C ALA A 54 -17.48 7.27 4.21
N ARG A 55 -16.99 8.26 3.46
CA ARG A 55 -15.56 8.63 3.47
C ARG A 55 -15.10 9.20 4.79
N GLN A 56 -15.96 9.94 5.50
CA GLN A 56 -15.66 10.46 6.83
C GLN A 56 -15.51 9.31 7.83
N ALA A 57 -16.35 8.28 7.73
CA ALA A 57 -16.23 7.08 8.57
C ALA A 57 -14.91 6.34 8.31
N HIS A 58 -14.48 6.20 7.04
CA HIS A 58 -13.17 5.60 6.73
C HIS A 58 -12.00 6.39 7.32
N LEU A 59 -12.03 7.73 7.25
CA LEU A 59 -11.02 8.58 7.87
C LEU A 59 -10.97 8.39 9.39
N GLN A 60 -12.13 8.49 10.05
CA GLN A 60 -12.23 8.35 11.52
C GLN A 60 -11.79 6.97 12.00
N GLN A 61 -12.15 5.91 11.27
CA GLN A 61 -11.70 4.56 11.59
C GLN A 61 -10.18 4.45 11.47
N ALA A 62 -9.59 4.99 10.41
CA ALA A 62 -8.13 4.97 10.23
C ALA A 62 -7.40 5.76 11.33
N GLU A 63 -7.94 6.90 11.76
CA GLU A 63 -7.40 7.69 12.89
C GLU A 63 -7.52 6.97 14.24
N ALA A 64 -8.55 6.16 14.43
CA ALA A 64 -8.73 5.37 15.64
C ALA A 64 -7.81 4.13 15.69
N ASP A 65 -7.57 3.50 14.54
CA ASP A 65 -6.90 2.20 14.45
C ASP A 65 -5.38 2.30 14.25
N PHE A 66 -4.88 3.41 13.69
CA PHE A 66 -3.49 3.50 13.26
C PHE A 66 -2.78 4.78 13.73
N GLU A 67 -1.52 4.60 14.13
CA GLU A 67 -0.54 5.68 14.21
C GLU A 67 0.25 5.73 12.88
N PRO A 68 0.07 6.76 12.03
CA PRO A 68 0.69 6.81 10.71
C PRO A 68 2.21 6.97 10.77
N LEU A 69 2.92 6.24 9.92
CA LEU A 69 4.36 6.48 9.72
C LEU A 69 4.58 7.85 9.03
N PRO A 70 5.46 8.71 9.58
CA PRO A 70 5.74 10.01 8.99
C PRO A 70 6.53 9.88 7.69
N PHE A 71 6.33 10.84 6.78
CA PHE A 71 7.26 11.06 5.69
C PHE A 71 8.42 11.94 6.19
N ASP A 72 9.47 11.32 6.70
CA ASP A 72 10.61 12.00 7.32
C ASP A 72 11.83 12.13 6.37
N ALA A 73 12.98 12.56 6.91
CA ALA A 73 14.20 12.72 6.14
C ALA A 73 14.75 11.40 5.55
N ALA A 74 14.49 10.26 6.19
CA ALA A 74 14.88 8.96 5.65
C ALA A 74 13.99 8.58 4.46
N SER A 75 12.67 8.79 4.58
CA SER A 75 11.71 8.65 3.50
C SER A 75 12.04 9.56 2.32
N ALA A 76 12.40 10.83 2.58
CA ALA A 76 12.81 11.78 1.55
C ALA A 76 14.07 11.32 0.78
N ARG A 77 15.06 10.75 1.46
CA ARG A 77 16.24 10.16 0.79
C ARG A 77 15.88 8.91 -0.02
N ALA A 78 15.03 8.05 0.51
CA ALA A 78 14.54 6.86 -0.20
C ALA A 78 13.73 7.23 -1.46
N PHE A 79 12.98 8.33 -1.42
CA PHE A 79 12.21 8.83 -2.56
C PHE A 79 13.10 9.10 -3.79
N GLY A 80 14.34 9.57 -3.61
CA GLY A 80 15.28 9.73 -4.72
C GLY A 80 15.52 8.44 -5.50
N ARG A 81 15.64 7.30 -4.79
CA ARG A 81 15.77 5.97 -5.41
C ARG A 81 14.48 5.54 -6.11
N VAL A 82 13.34 5.71 -5.44
CA VAL A 82 12.01 5.40 -6.02
C VAL A 82 11.80 6.17 -7.32
N ALA A 83 12.09 7.48 -7.33
CA ALA A 83 11.94 8.33 -8.49
C ALA A 83 12.89 7.91 -9.64
N ALA A 84 14.12 7.49 -9.32
CA ALA A 84 15.05 6.96 -10.31
C ALA A 84 14.52 5.68 -10.95
N SER A 85 14.17 4.65 -10.16
CA SER A 85 13.65 3.38 -10.68
C SER A 85 12.37 3.57 -11.51
N LEU A 86 11.44 4.42 -11.07
CA LEU A 86 10.24 4.73 -11.85
C LEU A 86 10.56 5.40 -13.21
N ARG A 87 11.55 6.30 -13.25
CA ARG A 87 11.97 6.95 -14.50
C ARG A 87 12.62 5.95 -15.45
N GLU A 88 13.48 5.08 -14.94
CA GLU A 88 14.13 4.01 -15.72
C GLU A 88 13.11 3.02 -16.28
N ALA A 89 12.05 2.72 -15.51
CA ALA A 89 10.92 1.89 -15.96
C ALA A 89 9.97 2.60 -16.95
N GLY A 90 10.29 3.82 -17.41
CA GLY A 90 9.48 4.60 -18.34
C GLY A 90 8.15 5.09 -17.74
N ARG A 91 8.02 5.11 -16.42
CA ARG A 91 6.78 5.46 -15.72
C ARG A 91 6.75 6.96 -15.42
N LYS A 92 5.63 7.61 -15.76
CA LYS A 92 5.41 9.04 -15.42
C LYS A 92 5.11 9.18 -13.91
N PRO A 93 5.91 9.94 -13.13
CA PRO A 93 5.73 10.06 -11.68
C PRO A 93 4.42 10.74 -11.25
N ALA A 94 3.91 11.70 -12.04
CA ALA A 94 2.76 12.52 -11.67
C ALA A 94 1.46 11.72 -11.47
N ALA A 95 1.26 10.63 -12.21
CA ALA A 95 0.08 9.78 -12.05
C ALA A 95 0.12 8.92 -10.77
N ARG A 96 1.25 8.90 -10.05
CA ARG A 96 1.54 7.98 -8.93
C ARG A 96 2.32 8.65 -7.80
N ALA A 97 2.15 9.96 -7.65
CA ALA A 97 2.93 10.74 -6.71
C ALA A 97 2.77 10.22 -5.27
N TYR A 98 1.54 9.89 -4.84
CA TYR A 98 1.29 9.33 -3.51
C TYR A 98 1.86 7.91 -3.35
N ALA A 99 1.68 7.02 -4.33
CA ALA A 99 2.29 5.69 -4.31
C ALA A 99 3.82 5.74 -4.20
N ALA A 100 4.48 6.71 -4.86
CA ALA A 100 5.92 6.91 -4.74
C ALA A 100 6.34 7.37 -3.34
N LEU A 101 5.57 8.23 -2.67
CA LEU A 101 5.82 8.65 -1.30
C LEU A 101 5.56 7.53 -0.29
N ILE A 102 4.53 6.71 -0.51
CA ILE A 102 4.26 5.49 0.28
C ILE A 102 5.42 4.50 0.13
N ALA A 103 5.86 4.24 -1.11
CA ALA A 103 6.99 3.35 -1.41
C ALA A 103 8.29 3.84 -0.75
N ALA A 104 8.54 5.15 -0.78
CA ALA A 104 9.71 5.73 -0.15
C ALA A 104 9.69 5.56 1.38
N THR A 105 8.51 5.74 2.00
CA THR A 105 8.31 5.47 3.43
C THR A 105 8.53 4.00 3.76
N ALA A 106 8.04 3.10 2.91
CA ALA A 106 8.24 1.65 3.04
C ALA A 106 9.71 1.25 2.98
N LEU A 107 10.44 1.74 1.97
CA LEU A 107 11.88 1.50 1.82
C LEU A 107 12.71 2.07 2.97
N ALA A 108 12.32 3.22 3.52
CA ALA A 108 13.02 3.82 4.66
C ALA A 108 12.84 3.02 5.96
N ASN A 109 11.73 2.27 6.07
CA ASN A 109 11.39 1.47 7.25
C ASN A 109 11.64 -0.04 7.05
N ASP A 110 12.15 -0.46 5.89
CA ASP A 110 12.29 -1.86 5.49
C ASP A 110 10.99 -2.67 5.65
N LEU A 111 9.86 -2.08 5.22
CA LEU A 111 8.55 -2.70 5.32
C LEU A 111 7.98 -3.06 3.93
N PRO A 112 7.28 -4.20 3.80
CA PRO A 112 6.51 -4.49 2.60
C PRO A 112 5.28 -3.56 2.49
N VAL A 113 4.85 -3.30 1.25
CA VAL A 113 3.59 -2.62 0.94
C VAL A 113 2.55 -3.65 0.52
N TYR A 114 1.42 -3.65 1.20
CA TYR A 114 0.22 -4.40 0.87
C TYR A 114 -0.73 -3.46 0.11
N THR A 115 -1.19 -3.88 -1.05
CA THR A 115 -1.97 -3.04 -1.97
C THR A 115 -2.97 -3.86 -2.77
N ALA A 116 -4.11 -3.27 -3.13
CA ALA A 116 -5.01 -3.80 -4.15
C ALA A 116 -4.59 -3.37 -5.57
N ASN A 117 -3.60 -2.48 -5.69
CA ASN A 117 -3.10 -1.92 -6.95
C ASN A 117 -1.58 -2.15 -7.11
N PRO A 118 -1.08 -3.40 -7.16
CA PRO A 118 0.36 -3.70 -7.21
C PRO A 118 1.07 -3.06 -8.40
N ARG A 119 0.33 -2.79 -9.48
CA ARG A 119 0.85 -2.09 -10.66
C ARG A 119 1.35 -0.69 -10.36
N ASP A 120 0.88 -0.01 -9.32
CA ASP A 120 1.33 1.34 -8.98
C ASP A 120 2.74 1.38 -8.38
N PHE A 121 3.18 0.25 -7.83
CA PHE A 121 4.50 0.06 -7.24
C PHE A 121 5.49 -0.68 -8.16
N ALA A 122 5.03 -1.10 -9.34
CA ALA A 122 5.85 -1.84 -10.29
C ALA A 122 7.06 -1.01 -10.79
N GLY A 123 8.24 -1.64 -10.79
CA GLY A 123 9.49 -1.02 -11.23
C GLY A 123 10.17 -0.16 -10.17
N ILE A 124 9.88 -0.36 -8.88
CA ILE A 124 10.59 0.26 -7.76
C ILE A 124 11.57 -0.77 -7.17
N ASP A 125 12.86 -0.53 -7.30
CA ASP A 125 13.87 -1.49 -6.86
C ASP A 125 13.94 -1.59 -5.34
N GLY A 126 14.08 -2.82 -4.84
CA GLY A 126 14.17 -3.11 -3.41
C GLY A 126 12.84 -3.03 -2.64
N LEU A 127 11.74 -2.62 -3.29
CA LEU A 127 10.43 -2.58 -2.65
C LEU A 127 9.76 -3.96 -2.68
N THR A 128 9.39 -4.48 -1.51
CA THR A 128 8.56 -5.67 -1.43
C THR A 128 7.08 -5.28 -1.54
N VAL A 129 6.38 -5.80 -2.53
CA VAL A 129 4.95 -5.55 -2.75
C VAL A 129 4.16 -6.85 -2.58
N ARG A 130 3.05 -6.79 -1.84
CA ARG A 130 2.14 -7.90 -1.59
C ARG A 130 0.76 -7.52 -2.14
N ASP A 131 0.26 -8.29 -3.10
CA ASP A 131 -1.09 -8.14 -3.61
C ASP A 131 -2.08 -8.80 -2.63
N VAL A 132 -3.03 -8.02 -2.12
CA VAL A 132 -4.05 -8.51 -1.16
C VAL A 132 -5.09 -9.45 -1.80
N HIS A 133 -5.18 -9.50 -3.13
CA HIS A 133 -6.03 -10.42 -3.86
C HIS A 133 -5.28 -11.68 -4.31
N GLY A 134 -3.94 -11.69 -4.22
CA GLY A 134 -3.07 -12.75 -4.73
C GLY A 134 -3.00 -14.02 -3.88
N ILE A 135 -3.85 -14.17 -2.86
CA ILE A 135 -3.90 -15.33 -1.95
C ILE A 135 -4.63 -16.51 -2.60
N SER A 136 -4.29 -16.80 -3.85
CA SER A 136 -4.59 -18.10 -4.45
C SER A 136 -3.52 -19.06 -3.95
N GLY A 137 -3.94 -20.05 -3.17
CA GLY A 137 -3.05 -20.97 -2.46
C GLY A 137 -1.94 -21.56 -3.32
N ASP A 138 -0.78 -21.76 -2.70
CA ASP A 138 0.23 -22.71 -3.13
C ASP A 138 -0.41 -24.11 -3.26
N ALA A 139 -0.90 -24.42 -4.46
CA ALA A 139 -1.02 -25.78 -4.93
C ALA A 139 0.28 -26.08 -5.70
N SER A 140 1.20 -26.74 -5.01
CA SER A 140 2.41 -27.32 -5.59
C SER A 140 2.13 -28.09 -6.90
N PRO A 141 3.12 -28.18 -7.81
CA PRO A 141 2.94 -28.82 -9.10
C PRO A 141 2.74 -30.34 -8.92
N VAL A 142 1.67 -30.87 -9.50
CA VAL A 142 1.51 -32.32 -9.68
C VAL A 142 2.61 -32.78 -10.64
N PRO A 143 3.55 -33.67 -10.24
CA PRO A 143 4.52 -34.23 -11.17
C PRO A 143 3.78 -35.14 -12.15
N GLY A 144 4.07 -34.93 -13.44
CA GLY A 144 3.43 -35.62 -14.54
C GLY A 144 3.48 -37.14 -14.43
N HIS A 145 2.35 -37.77 -14.74
CA HIS A 145 2.33 -39.18 -15.10
C HIS A 145 2.86 -39.30 -16.53
N ARG A 146 4.06 -39.86 -16.69
CA ARG A 146 4.53 -40.39 -17.97
C ARG A 146 3.81 -41.72 -18.21
N ALA A 147 3.15 -41.82 -19.36
CA ALA A 147 2.98 -43.06 -20.10
C ALA A 147 3.76 -42.93 -21.41
#